data_AF-A0A383VYT4-F1
#
_entry.id   AF-A0A383VYT4-F1
#
_cell.length_a   1.000
_cell.length_b   1.000
_cell.length_c   1.000
_cell.angle_alpha   90.00
_cell.angle_beta   90.00
_cell.angle_gamma   90.00
#
_symmetry.space_group_name_H-M   'P 1'
#
loop_
_entity.id
_entity.type
_entity.pdbx_description
1 polymer ?
#
loop_
_entity_poly.entity_id
_entity_poly.type
_entity_poly.pdbx_seq_one_letter_code
_entity_poly.pdbx_strand_id
1 'polypeptide(L)'
;MANLITYTVLTLGECKLHQLHTGNGKFFVMGEVAVQLFQETPTSFLQELRKGKYTRTNSSAPDMLHTIVQLGLQVEGTASHTGVTLLPPPTVEALLIDRRRHELVQSFKLAMLKLASQEAARLMAAGDYEAALPVAMEAVPLGEQLFKPQPALQLFPLYLLAAQANLGLRRAVQCEKCLALASMLAMKEPNMTTTVMRSQLSRLYGQLYAFQSKAEEALRAFAEDVYYCSIEYGPQDARTSLGYYNLAKVLQSTGEVQGALSCADMVVSIWSSCLSRSVLGLQEDGQPLPPGAPTELLVGRLQLVEVAEMLQDICKLRADALGQQHPDVAAAHTAAGLALAELGDSDRAMQELQAAKSLLRQAAGAKQQLQLVEQAEKQAEPMESFARHFRQESIADVDLVIRASGTSEDAAPEPKRARGSASAAAADTAAGDQLQLAVLPAHKIILFNSEYFEAQARHWQQSSDAPSATTKKRRGRADDSMPGGRPVMHLTIDSAEQLPAAEAVIAVMYGVPDAVSSL
;
A
#
# COMPACT_ATOMS: atom_id res chain seq x y z
N MET A 1 2.66 -17.39 23.52
CA MET A 1 2.24 -17.39 22.11
C MET A 1 3.51 -17.48 21.29
N ALA A 2 3.62 -18.46 20.40
CA ALA A 2 4.81 -18.58 19.54
C ALA A 2 4.71 -17.54 18.42
N ASN A 3 5.73 -16.70 18.26
CA ASN A 3 5.76 -15.71 17.19
C ASN A 3 5.92 -16.41 15.83
N LEU A 4 5.27 -15.87 14.80
CA LEU A 4 5.44 -16.36 13.43
C LEU A 4 6.80 -15.92 12.89
N ILE A 5 7.49 -16.85 12.22
CA ILE A 5 8.70 -16.55 11.50
C ILE A 5 8.33 -15.86 10.19
N THR A 6 8.96 -14.71 9.91
CA THR A 6 8.78 -14.02 8.63
C THR A 6 9.26 -14.90 7.47
N TYR A 7 8.52 -14.89 6.38
CA TYR A 7 8.85 -15.67 5.19
C TYR A 7 8.57 -14.88 3.91
N THR A 8 9.16 -15.34 2.82
CA THR A 8 8.89 -14.84 1.47
C THR A 8 8.45 -15.99 0.58
N VAL A 9 7.48 -15.75 -0.30
CA VAL A 9 7.00 -16.76 -1.25
C VAL A 9 7.76 -16.62 -2.57
N LEU A 10 8.45 -17.69 -2.96
CA LEU A 10 9.11 -17.82 -4.26
C LEU A 10 8.19 -18.59 -5.21
N THR A 11 7.84 -17.98 -6.33
CA THR A 11 6.99 -18.60 -7.36
C THR A 11 7.84 -19.04 -8.56
N LEU A 12 7.70 -20.31 -8.96
CA LEU A 12 8.34 -20.91 -10.13
C LEU A 12 7.28 -21.57 -11.01
N GLY A 13 6.77 -20.84 -11.99
CA GLY A 13 5.58 -21.28 -12.73
C GLY A 13 4.39 -21.43 -11.79
N GLU A 14 3.84 -22.63 -11.68
CA GLU A 14 2.73 -22.95 -10.77
C GLU A 14 3.20 -23.31 -9.35
N CYS A 15 4.49 -23.60 -9.17
CA CYS A 15 5.04 -23.98 -7.88
C CYS A 15 5.22 -22.75 -6.99
N LYS A 16 4.79 -22.84 -5.73
CA LYS A 16 5.08 -21.86 -4.68
C LYS A 16 5.96 -22.52 -3.63
N LEU A 17 7.02 -21.84 -3.23
CA LEU A 17 7.94 -22.28 -2.17
C LEU A 17 8.06 -21.19 -1.12
N HIS A 18 7.96 -21.55 0.15
CA HIS A 18 8.16 -20.64 1.27
C HIS A 18 9.64 -20.62 1.66
N GLN A 19 10.24 -19.43 1.57
CA GLN A 19 11.56 -19.14 2.09
C GLN A 19 11.45 -18.50 3.47
N LEU A 20 11.75 -19.28 4.50
CA LEU A 20 11.73 -18.82 5.89
C LEU A 20 12.96 -17.99 6.21
N HIS A 21 12.78 -16.88 6.93
CA HIS A 21 13.86 -16.01 7.37
C HIS A 21 14.22 -16.34 8.82
N THR A 22 15.43 -16.87 9.05
CA THR A 22 15.91 -17.22 10.38
C THR A 22 17.14 -16.39 10.73
N GLY A 23 17.51 -16.33 12.02
CA GLY A 23 18.75 -15.68 12.45
C GLY A 23 20.03 -16.29 11.83
N ASN A 24 19.94 -17.53 11.35
CA ASN A 24 21.06 -18.25 10.72
C ASN A 24 21.02 -18.21 9.18
N GLY A 25 20.14 -17.37 8.60
CA GLY A 25 19.97 -17.23 7.16
C GLY A 25 18.59 -17.66 6.67
N LYS A 26 18.47 -17.78 5.34
CA LYS A 26 17.21 -18.07 4.66
C LYS A 26 17.16 -19.49 4.16
N PHE A 27 16.04 -20.16 4.39
CA PHE A 27 15.90 -21.58 4.05
C PHE A 27 14.54 -21.92 3.48
N PHE A 28 14.52 -22.92 2.59
CA PHE A 28 13.30 -23.53 2.08
C PHE A 28 12.94 -24.77 2.91
N VAL A 29 11.65 -25.04 3.03
CA VAL A 29 11.14 -26.23 3.70
C VAL A 29 11.37 -27.44 2.79
N MET A 30 12.11 -28.46 3.27
CA MET A 30 12.44 -29.64 2.45
C MET A 30 11.19 -30.34 1.91
N GLY A 31 10.18 -30.55 2.77
CA GLY A 31 8.96 -31.24 2.38
C GLY A 31 8.20 -30.51 1.26
N GLU A 32 8.17 -29.18 1.32
CA GLU A 32 7.57 -28.37 0.27
C GLU A 32 8.37 -28.46 -1.04
N VAL A 33 9.69 -28.38 -0.97
CA VAL A 33 10.58 -28.57 -2.13
C VAL A 33 10.38 -29.95 -2.76
N ALA A 34 10.27 -31.01 -1.96
CA ALA A 34 10.05 -32.37 -2.43
C ALA A 34 8.73 -32.50 -3.21
N VAL A 35 7.65 -31.97 -2.67
CA VAL A 35 6.31 -32.05 -3.28
C VAL A 35 6.22 -31.14 -4.51
N GLN A 36 6.54 -29.87 -4.35
CA GLN A 36 6.32 -28.85 -5.39
C GLN A 36 7.29 -29.02 -6.56
N LEU A 37 8.59 -29.21 -6.29
CA LEU A 37 9.58 -29.27 -7.37
C LEU A 37 9.76 -30.68 -7.92
N PHE A 38 9.64 -31.72 -7.10
CA PHE A 38 10.00 -33.09 -7.49
C PHE A 38 8.83 -34.08 -7.51
N GLN A 39 7.64 -33.68 -7.07
CA GLN A 39 6.46 -34.56 -6.99
C GLN A 39 6.71 -35.82 -6.15
N GLU A 40 7.55 -35.70 -5.12
CA GLU A 40 7.94 -36.79 -4.23
C GLU A 40 7.38 -36.58 -2.82
N THR A 41 7.22 -37.69 -2.09
CA THR A 41 6.87 -37.61 -0.68
C THR A 41 8.07 -37.07 0.14
N PRO A 42 7.84 -36.24 1.18
CA PRO A 42 8.93 -35.74 2.03
C PRO A 42 9.79 -36.87 2.63
N THR A 43 9.18 -38.00 2.97
CA THR A 43 9.87 -39.16 3.56
C THR A 43 10.87 -39.80 2.60
N SER A 44 10.48 -40.06 1.34
CA SER A 44 11.38 -40.63 0.34
C SER A 44 12.53 -39.68 0.01
N PHE A 45 12.21 -38.39 -0.14
CA PHE A 45 13.19 -37.35 -0.42
C PHE A 45 14.22 -37.21 0.70
N LEU A 46 13.78 -37.23 1.96
CA LEU A 46 14.67 -37.15 3.13
C LEU A 46 15.65 -38.33 3.22
N GLN A 47 15.22 -39.54 2.87
CA GLN A 47 16.10 -40.71 2.88
C GLN A 47 17.30 -40.55 1.92
N GLU A 48 17.08 -39.92 0.76
CA GLU A 48 18.15 -39.67 -0.19
C GLU A 48 19.10 -38.56 0.26
N LEU A 49 18.57 -37.51 0.90
CA LEU A 49 19.37 -36.43 1.48
C LEU A 49 20.31 -36.93 2.60
N ARG A 50 20.01 -38.06 3.26
CA ARG A 50 20.86 -38.64 4.31
C ARG A 50 22.22 -39.14 3.81
N LYS A 51 22.45 -39.21 2.49
CA LYS A 51 23.76 -39.57 1.90
C LYS A 51 24.86 -38.52 2.11
N GLY A 52 24.59 -37.43 2.84
CA GLY A 52 25.59 -36.41 3.20
C GLY A 52 26.05 -35.51 2.05
N LYS A 53 25.46 -35.66 0.86
CA LYS A 53 25.81 -34.90 -0.35
C LYS A 53 25.38 -33.43 -0.29
N TYR A 54 24.30 -33.13 0.44
CA TYR A 54 23.65 -31.82 0.44
C TYR A 54 23.67 -31.18 1.82
N THR A 55 23.84 -29.86 1.85
CA THR A 55 23.78 -29.09 3.10
C THR A 55 22.33 -28.96 3.53
N ARG A 56 22.04 -29.22 4.80
CA ARG A 56 20.70 -29.08 5.37
C ARG A 56 20.78 -28.74 6.84
N THR A 57 19.73 -28.12 7.35
CA THR A 57 19.62 -27.73 8.75
C THR A 57 18.33 -28.31 9.31
N ASN A 58 18.41 -28.99 10.45
CA ASN A 58 17.21 -29.45 11.15
C ASN A 58 16.88 -28.47 12.25
N SER A 59 15.61 -28.10 12.38
CA SER A 59 15.13 -27.23 13.45
C SER A 59 13.94 -27.85 14.15
N SER A 60 13.93 -27.78 15.48
CA SER A 60 12.81 -28.14 16.34
C SER A 60 12.30 -26.92 17.13
N ALA A 61 12.59 -25.72 16.64
CA ALA A 61 12.23 -24.48 17.31
C ALA A 61 10.69 -24.29 17.31
N PRO A 62 10.06 -23.96 18.46
CA PRO A 62 8.59 -23.93 18.56
C PRO A 62 7.91 -22.94 17.62
N ASP A 63 8.50 -21.76 17.42
CA ASP A 63 8.09 -20.72 16.46
C ASP A 63 8.11 -21.20 15.02
N MET A 64 9.16 -21.92 14.64
CA MET A 64 9.29 -22.51 13.32
C MET A 64 8.24 -23.60 13.08
N LEU A 65 8.07 -24.51 14.03
CA LEU A 65 7.07 -25.56 13.93
C LEU A 65 5.66 -24.97 13.83
N HIS A 66 5.35 -23.94 14.62
CA HIS A 66 4.09 -23.22 14.55
C HIS A 66 3.87 -22.58 13.17
N THR A 67 4.89 -21.91 12.62
CA THR A 67 4.84 -21.29 11.28
C THR A 67 4.59 -22.34 10.19
N ILE A 68 5.28 -23.47 10.24
CA ILE A 68 5.14 -24.58 9.28
C ILE A 68 3.72 -25.15 9.29
N VAL A 69 3.15 -25.35 10.48
CA VAL A 69 1.78 -25.84 10.63
C VAL A 69 0.76 -24.83 10.09
N GLN A 70 0.94 -23.53 10.35
CA GLN A 70 0.08 -22.49 9.79
C GLN A 70 0.15 -22.40 8.27
N LEU A 71 1.32 -22.67 7.67
CA LEU A 71 1.47 -22.75 6.22
C LEU A 71 0.88 -24.04 5.61
N GLY A 72 0.30 -24.93 6.42
CA GLY A 72 -0.25 -26.21 5.98
C GLY A 72 0.82 -27.21 5.55
N LEU A 73 2.07 -27.01 5.95
CA LEU A 73 3.22 -27.83 5.56
C LEU A 73 3.48 -28.94 6.58
N GLN A 74 4.07 -30.06 6.12
CA GLN A 74 4.32 -31.22 6.98
C GLN A 74 5.56 -31.03 7.85
N VAL A 75 5.41 -31.33 9.14
CA VAL A 75 6.51 -31.46 10.11
C VAL A 75 7.01 -32.91 10.13
N GLU A 76 8.33 -33.09 10.18
CA GLU A 76 8.94 -34.42 10.31
C GLU A 76 8.88 -34.87 11.77
N GLY A 77 8.10 -35.92 12.06
CA GLY A 77 7.95 -36.48 13.40
C GLY A 77 8.37 -37.95 13.47
N THR A 78 9.24 -38.27 14.43
CA THR A 78 9.39 -39.64 14.96
C THR A 78 8.85 -39.68 16.38
N ALA A 79 8.60 -40.86 16.94
CA ALA A 79 8.00 -41.03 18.27
C ALA A 79 8.72 -40.28 19.42
N SER A 80 9.96 -39.82 19.23
CA SER A 80 10.74 -39.06 20.23
C SER A 80 11.13 -37.64 19.82
N HIS A 81 11.00 -37.24 18.55
CA HIS A 81 11.40 -35.91 18.07
C HIS A 81 10.52 -35.41 16.92
N THR A 82 10.00 -34.18 17.06
CA THR A 82 9.35 -33.40 16.01
C THR A 82 10.29 -32.28 15.55
N GLY A 83 10.47 -32.15 14.24
CA GLY A 83 11.37 -31.17 13.64
C GLY A 83 11.07 -30.95 12.16
N VAL A 84 11.79 -30.02 11.54
CA VAL A 84 11.67 -29.73 10.12
C VAL A 84 13.05 -29.67 9.51
N THR A 85 13.24 -30.35 8.38
CA THR A 85 14.45 -30.21 7.58
C THR A 85 14.33 -28.98 6.67
N LEU A 86 15.34 -28.13 6.72
CA LEU A 86 15.47 -26.91 5.96
C LEU A 86 16.62 -27.00 4.96
N LEU A 87 16.42 -26.48 3.76
CA LEU A 87 17.39 -26.49 2.67
C LEU A 87 17.82 -25.06 2.33
N PRO A 88 19.12 -24.73 2.34
CA PRO A 88 19.58 -23.43 1.87
C PRO A 88 19.45 -23.32 0.34
N PRO A 89 19.33 -22.11 -0.23
CA PRO A 89 19.15 -21.94 -1.68
C PRO A 89 20.18 -22.67 -2.57
N PRO A 90 21.49 -22.69 -2.26
CA PRO A 90 22.47 -23.45 -3.05
C PRO A 90 22.19 -24.95 -3.09
N THR A 91 21.58 -25.50 -2.03
CA THR A 91 21.20 -26.92 -2.01
C THR A 91 20.00 -27.19 -2.90
N VAL A 92 18.99 -26.31 -2.92
CA VAL A 92 17.85 -26.43 -3.84
C VAL A 92 18.33 -26.35 -5.29
N GLU A 93 19.25 -25.43 -5.61
CA GLU A 93 19.88 -25.36 -6.93
C GLU A 93 20.63 -26.65 -7.29
N ALA A 94 21.48 -27.16 -6.39
CA ALA A 94 22.21 -28.41 -6.62
C ALA A 94 21.26 -29.59 -6.86
N LEU A 95 20.16 -29.67 -6.11
CA LEU A 95 19.13 -30.69 -6.28
C LEU A 95 18.45 -30.60 -7.65
N LEU A 96 18.12 -29.39 -8.13
CA LEU A 96 17.56 -29.20 -9.46
C LEU A 96 18.52 -29.68 -10.55
N ILE A 97 19.82 -29.42 -10.40
CA ILE A 97 20.85 -29.87 -11.36
C ILE A 97 20.99 -31.39 -11.30
N ASP A 98 21.23 -31.96 -10.12
CA ASP A 98 21.50 -33.38 -9.94
C ASP A 98 20.32 -34.28 -10.36
N ARG A 99 19.10 -33.79 -10.16
CA ARG A 99 17.86 -34.48 -10.56
C ARG A 99 17.37 -34.10 -11.95
N ARG A 100 18.22 -33.47 -12.77
CA ARG A 100 17.97 -33.15 -14.18
C ARG A 100 16.75 -32.26 -14.43
N ARG A 101 16.35 -31.43 -13.46
CA ARG A 101 15.33 -30.37 -13.62
C ARG A 101 15.97 -29.08 -14.12
N HIS A 102 16.75 -29.19 -15.19
CA HIS A 102 17.56 -28.09 -15.72
C HIS A 102 16.72 -26.90 -16.22
N GLU A 103 15.50 -27.18 -16.68
CA GLU A 103 14.50 -26.18 -17.08
C GLU A 103 14.10 -25.23 -15.94
N LEU A 104 14.21 -25.66 -14.69
CA LEU A 104 13.87 -24.84 -13.52
C LEU A 104 15.07 -24.08 -12.95
N VAL A 105 16.31 -24.46 -13.28
CA VAL A 105 17.51 -23.87 -12.67
C VAL A 105 17.62 -22.38 -12.97
N GLN A 106 17.43 -21.98 -14.23
CA GLN A 106 17.51 -20.57 -14.63
C GLN A 106 16.36 -19.76 -14.00
N SER A 107 15.14 -20.28 -14.04
CA SER A 107 13.96 -19.67 -13.41
C SER A 107 14.13 -19.51 -11.90
N PHE A 108 14.72 -20.50 -11.23
CA PHE A 108 15.05 -20.45 -9.81
C PHE A 108 16.06 -19.35 -9.50
N LYS A 109 17.16 -19.25 -10.28
CA LYS A 109 18.15 -18.18 -10.11
C LYS A 109 17.56 -16.79 -10.32
N LEU A 110 16.72 -16.62 -11.35
CA LEU A 110 16.01 -15.37 -11.61
C LEU A 110 15.07 -15.00 -10.46
N ALA A 111 14.30 -15.96 -9.95
CA ALA A 111 13.40 -15.74 -8.83
C ALA A 111 14.17 -15.37 -7.55
N MET A 112 15.27 -16.06 -7.25
CA MET A 112 16.15 -15.73 -6.12
C MET A 112 16.74 -14.33 -6.24
N LEU A 113 17.21 -13.95 -7.42
CA LEU A 113 17.73 -12.61 -7.68
C LEU A 113 16.65 -11.53 -7.49
N LYS A 114 15.42 -11.80 -7.95
CA LYS A 114 14.26 -10.92 -7.78
C LYS A 114 13.92 -10.74 -6.30
N LEU A 115 13.89 -11.82 -5.53
CA LEU A 115 13.62 -11.75 -4.08
C LEU A 115 14.69 -10.94 -3.34
N ALA A 116 15.98 -11.17 -3.62
CA ALA A 116 17.07 -10.40 -3.03
C ALA A 116 16.96 -8.90 -3.38
N SER A 117 16.64 -8.58 -4.63
CA SER A 117 16.43 -7.19 -5.07
C SER A 117 15.25 -6.51 -4.36
N GLN A 118 14.13 -7.23 -4.21
CA GLN A 118 12.95 -6.73 -3.49
C GLN A 118 13.20 -6.54 -2.00
N GLU A 119 13.95 -7.45 -1.38
CA GLU A 119 14.35 -7.31 0.01
C GLU A 119 15.27 -6.11 0.24
N ALA A 120 16.29 -5.93 -0.61
CA ALA A 120 17.18 -4.78 -0.53
C ALA A 120 16.37 -3.47 -0.65
N ALA A 121 15.43 -3.39 -1.60
CA ALA A 121 14.55 -2.25 -1.76
C ALA A 121 13.67 -2.01 -0.51
N ARG A 122 13.12 -3.07 0.08
CA ARG A 122 12.30 -2.99 1.31
C ARG A 122 13.11 -2.50 2.50
N LEU A 123 14.35 -2.99 2.67
CA LEU A 123 15.24 -2.56 3.74
C LEU A 123 15.64 -1.09 3.59
N MET A 124 15.94 -0.65 2.36
CA MET A 124 16.21 0.76 2.07
C MET A 124 14.99 1.65 2.33
N ALA A 125 13.77 1.20 1.98
CA ALA A 125 12.54 1.94 2.28
C ALA A 125 12.28 2.05 3.80
N ALA A 126 12.78 1.09 4.59
CA ALA A 126 12.75 1.16 6.05
C ALA A 126 13.91 2.00 6.64
N GLY A 127 14.79 2.55 5.81
CA GLY A 127 15.99 3.29 6.22
C GLY A 127 17.14 2.41 6.74
N ASP A 128 16.99 1.08 6.73
CA ASP A 128 18.03 0.14 7.18
C ASP A 128 19.02 -0.17 6.05
N TYR A 129 19.85 0.82 5.75
CA TYR A 129 20.87 0.69 4.70
C TYR A 129 22.01 -0.26 5.07
N GLU A 130 22.25 -0.49 6.37
CA GLU A 130 23.29 -1.41 6.84
C GLU A 130 22.93 -2.86 6.51
N ALA A 131 21.67 -3.25 6.74
CA ALA A 131 21.16 -4.55 6.32
C ALA A 131 20.94 -4.63 4.79
N ALA A 132 20.56 -3.53 4.13
CA ALA A 132 20.28 -3.52 2.70
C ALA A 132 21.53 -3.73 1.83
N LEU A 133 22.66 -3.13 2.20
CA LEU A 133 23.88 -3.16 1.40
C LEU A 133 24.38 -4.58 1.09
N PRO A 134 24.58 -5.50 2.05
CA PRO A 134 25.06 -6.85 1.74
C PRO A 134 24.11 -7.57 0.77
N VAL A 135 22.79 -7.45 0.95
CA VAL A 135 21.80 -8.06 0.06
C VAL A 135 21.91 -7.50 -1.36
N ALA A 136 22.04 -6.18 -1.52
CA ALA A 136 22.23 -5.55 -2.83
C ALA A 136 23.56 -5.96 -3.49
N MET A 137 24.64 -6.05 -2.71
CA MET A 137 25.96 -6.41 -3.21
C MET A 137 26.08 -7.88 -3.59
N GLU A 138 25.39 -8.80 -2.90
CA GLU A 138 25.33 -10.22 -3.24
C GLU A 138 24.51 -10.49 -4.51
N ALA A 139 23.50 -9.67 -4.80
CA ALA A 139 22.69 -9.77 -6.00
C ALA A 139 23.48 -9.52 -7.29
N VAL A 140 24.46 -8.60 -7.25
CA VAL A 140 25.28 -8.21 -8.42
C VAL A 140 26.03 -9.40 -9.06
N PRO A 141 26.91 -10.13 -8.35
CA PRO A 141 27.66 -11.25 -8.95
C PRO A 141 26.74 -12.41 -9.37
N LEU A 142 25.61 -12.62 -8.68
CA LEU A 142 24.60 -13.58 -9.10
C LEU A 142 24.00 -13.18 -10.47
N GLY A 143 23.66 -11.90 -10.62
CA GLY A 143 23.21 -11.35 -11.90
C GLY A 143 24.27 -11.49 -13.00
N GLU A 144 25.53 -11.17 -12.72
CA GLU A 144 26.61 -11.23 -13.71
C GLU A 144 26.87 -12.64 -14.24
N GLN A 145 26.68 -13.65 -13.39
CA GLN A 145 26.77 -15.05 -13.78
C GLN A 145 25.57 -15.48 -14.63
N LEU A 146 24.39 -14.94 -14.33
CA LEU A 146 23.12 -15.29 -14.97
C LEU A 146 22.93 -14.64 -16.34
N PHE A 147 23.36 -13.39 -16.50
CA PHE A 147 23.16 -12.60 -17.71
C PHE A 147 24.41 -12.59 -18.60
N LYS A 148 24.64 -13.73 -19.28
CA LYS A 148 25.70 -13.87 -20.30
C LYS A 148 25.09 -13.98 -21.70
N PRO A 149 25.77 -13.46 -22.75
CA PRO A 149 27.04 -12.73 -22.70
C PRO A 149 26.88 -11.29 -22.16
N GLN A 150 27.98 -10.70 -21.70
CA GLN A 150 28.03 -9.30 -21.27
C GLN A 150 28.43 -8.38 -22.44
N PRO A 151 28.06 -7.08 -22.42
CA PRO A 151 27.22 -6.39 -21.42
C PRO A 151 25.77 -6.88 -21.46
N ALA A 152 25.07 -6.75 -20.33
CA ALA A 152 23.66 -7.14 -20.24
C ALA A 152 22.89 -6.06 -19.46
N LEU A 153 21.98 -5.35 -20.13
CA LEU A 153 21.21 -4.26 -19.53
C LEU A 153 20.36 -4.72 -18.33
N GLN A 154 20.06 -6.02 -18.20
CA GLN A 154 19.37 -6.60 -17.04
C GLN A 154 20.13 -6.41 -15.71
N LEU A 155 21.43 -6.13 -15.75
CA LEU A 155 22.24 -5.81 -14.56
C LEU A 155 22.02 -4.37 -14.06
N PHE A 156 21.46 -3.49 -14.89
CA PHE A 156 21.22 -2.09 -14.56
C PHE A 156 20.49 -1.87 -13.22
N PRO A 157 19.33 -2.49 -12.94
CA PRO A 157 18.64 -2.31 -11.67
C PRO A 157 19.46 -2.79 -10.46
N LEU A 158 20.31 -3.82 -10.62
CA LEU A 158 21.16 -4.31 -9.52
C LEU A 158 22.22 -3.27 -9.16
N TYR A 159 22.83 -2.63 -10.17
CA TYR A 159 23.79 -1.55 -9.94
C TYR A 159 23.13 -0.31 -9.33
N LEU A 160 21.89 0.02 -9.72
CA LEU A 160 21.16 1.11 -9.07
C LEU A 160 20.85 0.81 -7.60
N LEU A 161 20.40 -0.41 -7.27
CA LEU A 161 20.17 -0.82 -5.88
C LEU A 161 21.45 -0.74 -5.05
N ALA A 162 22.57 -1.24 -5.58
CA ALA A 162 23.87 -1.14 -4.92
C ALA A 162 24.32 0.32 -4.75
N ALA A 163 24.10 1.18 -5.76
CA ALA A 163 24.41 2.60 -5.67
C ALA A 163 23.57 3.30 -4.58
N GLN A 164 22.27 3.02 -4.52
CA GLN A 164 21.34 3.58 -3.54
C GLN A 164 21.69 3.15 -2.12
N ALA A 165 22.03 1.88 -1.89
CA ALA A 165 22.47 1.40 -0.59
C ALA A 165 23.77 2.08 -0.13
N ASN A 166 24.75 2.23 -1.04
CA ASN A 166 25.98 2.96 -0.74
C ASN A 166 25.72 4.45 -0.48
N LEU A 167 24.79 5.08 -1.20
CA LEU A 167 24.42 6.47 -0.98
C LEU A 167 23.80 6.68 0.41
N GLY A 168 22.86 5.81 0.82
CA GLY A 168 22.26 5.84 2.16
C GLY A 168 23.28 5.70 3.29
N LEU A 169 24.34 4.91 3.08
CA LEU A 169 25.48 4.78 4.00
C LEU A 169 26.57 5.85 3.79
N ARG A 170 26.31 6.89 2.98
CA ARG A 170 27.24 7.98 2.69
C ARG A 170 28.57 7.53 2.07
N ARG A 171 28.59 6.39 1.40
CA ARG A 171 29.76 5.81 0.70
C ARG A 171 29.84 6.32 -0.73
N ALA A 172 30.16 7.62 -0.87
CA ALA A 172 30.12 8.33 -2.16
C ALA A 172 30.94 7.66 -3.27
N VAL A 173 32.17 7.21 -2.97
CA VAL A 173 33.07 6.59 -3.97
C VAL A 173 32.50 5.28 -4.51
N GLN A 174 31.90 4.47 -3.64
CA GLN A 174 31.29 3.20 -4.03
C GLN A 174 29.98 3.43 -4.78
N CYS A 175 29.16 4.39 -4.33
CA CYS A 175 27.96 4.82 -5.04
C CYS A 175 28.29 5.23 -6.48
N GLU A 176 29.28 6.11 -6.66
CA GLU A 176 29.72 6.60 -7.97
C GLU A 176 30.19 5.47 -8.90
N LYS A 177 30.93 4.49 -8.37
CA LYS A 177 31.35 3.30 -9.13
C LYS A 177 30.16 2.50 -9.64
N CYS A 178 29.16 2.24 -8.79
CA CYS A 178 27.95 1.52 -9.19
C CYS A 178 27.15 2.30 -10.25
N LEU A 179 27.00 3.62 -10.09
CA LEU A 179 26.35 4.46 -11.09
C LEU A 179 27.10 4.48 -12.42
N ALA A 180 28.43 4.50 -12.39
CA ALA A 180 29.25 4.43 -13.60
C ALA A 180 29.06 3.10 -14.35
N LEU A 181 28.92 1.98 -13.63
CA LEU A 181 28.59 0.68 -14.24
C LEU A 181 27.20 0.68 -14.89
N ALA A 182 26.19 1.23 -14.20
CA ALA A 182 24.83 1.36 -14.76
C ALA A 182 24.80 2.27 -16.00
N SER A 183 25.48 3.42 -15.93
CA SER A 183 25.64 4.35 -17.06
C SER A 183 26.32 3.69 -18.26
N MET A 184 27.37 2.90 -18.01
CA MET A 184 28.07 2.17 -19.06
C MET A 184 27.16 1.16 -19.77
N LEU A 185 26.31 0.43 -19.05
CA LEU A 185 25.32 -0.46 -19.67
C LEU A 185 24.33 0.32 -20.55
N ALA A 186 23.80 1.43 -20.04
CA ALA A 186 22.86 2.27 -20.77
C ALA A 186 23.47 2.83 -22.07
N MET A 187 24.74 3.21 -22.05
CA MET A 187 25.46 3.69 -23.24
C MET A 187 25.71 2.58 -24.28
N LYS A 188 25.93 1.34 -23.84
CA LYS A 188 26.17 0.21 -24.75
C LYS A 188 24.90 -0.31 -25.41
N GLU A 189 23.75 -0.18 -24.75
CA GLU A 189 22.44 -0.60 -25.28
C GLU A 189 21.44 0.57 -25.34
N PRO A 190 21.70 1.60 -26.16
CA PRO A 190 20.90 2.84 -26.15
C PRO A 190 19.46 2.61 -26.61
N ASN A 191 19.23 1.65 -27.50
CA ASN A 191 17.90 1.33 -28.03
C ASN A 191 17.00 0.61 -27.02
N MET A 192 17.59 -0.06 -26.02
CA MET A 192 16.86 -0.77 -24.97
C MET A 192 16.77 0.03 -23.67
N THR A 193 17.57 1.08 -23.53
CA THR A 193 17.56 1.96 -22.37
C THR A 193 16.32 2.84 -22.38
N THR A 194 15.41 2.60 -21.44
CA THR A 194 14.17 3.37 -21.33
C THR A 194 14.41 4.75 -20.73
N THR A 195 13.47 5.66 -20.97
CA THR A 195 13.30 6.96 -20.30
C THR A 195 13.33 6.83 -18.78
N VAL A 196 12.58 5.86 -18.23
CA VAL A 196 12.55 5.56 -16.78
C VAL A 196 13.93 5.22 -16.24
N MET A 197 14.71 4.40 -16.95
CA MET A 197 16.07 4.05 -16.54
C MET A 197 16.97 5.29 -16.52
N ARG A 198 16.86 6.16 -17.53
CA ARG A 198 17.62 7.41 -17.58
C ARG A 198 17.25 8.34 -16.42
N SER A 199 15.96 8.52 -16.15
CA SER A 199 15.47 9.28 -15.00
C SER A 199 16.05 8.74 -13.69
N GLN A 200 15.95 7.43 -13.43
CA GLN A 200 16.45 6.80 -12.20
C GLN A 200 17.96 6.99 -12.03
N LEU A 201 18.73 6.86 -13.12
CA LEU A 201 20.17 7.08 -13.10
C LEU A 201 20.51 8.56 -12.81
N SER A 202 19.88 9.49 -13.52
CA SER A 202 20.10 10.93 -13.33
C SER A 202 19.69 11.39 -11.93
N ARG A 203 18.60 10.84 -11.37
CA ARG A 203 18.18 11.10 -9.98
C ARG A 203 19.26 10.70 -8.97
N LEU A 204 19.79 9.49 -9.07
CA LEU A 204 20.82 9.01 -8.13
C LEU A 204 22.14 9.78 -8.29
N TYR A 205 22.52 10.15 -9.51
CA TYR A 205 23.64 11.08 -9.72
C TYR A 205 23.39 12.44 -9.06
N GLY A 206 22.19 13.00 -9.22
CA GLY A 206 21.80 14.26 -8.60
C GLY A 206 21.91 14.21 -7.08
N GLN A 207 21.41 13.13 -6.45
CA GLN A 207 21.51 12.94 -5.01
C GLN A 207 22.97 12.78 -4.55
N LEU A 208 23.79 12.04 -5.30
CA LEU A 208 25.22 11.88 -5.02
C LEU A 208 25.95 13.23 -5.11
N TYR A 209 25.70 14.03 -6.15
CA TYR A 209 26.35 15.33 -6.32
C TYR A 209 25.88 16.35 -5.28
N ALA A 210 24.59 16.36 -4.93
CA ALA A 210 24.06 17.17 -3.84
C ALA A 210 24.73 16.81 -2.51
N PHE A 211 24.89 15.51 -2.22
CA PHE A 211 25.61 15.01 -1.05
C PHE A 211 27.09 15.45 -1.03
N GLN A 212 27.72 15.56 -2.20
CA GLN A 212 29.10 16.06 -2.37
C GLN A 212 29.21 17.59 -2.40
N SER A 213 28.11 18.33 -2.22
CA SER A 213 28.05 19.80 -2.36
C SER A 213 28.44 20.30 -3.76
N LYS A 214 28.27 19.47 -4.79
CA LYS A 214 28.46 19.81 -6.21
C LYS A 214 27.13 20.29 -6.80
N ALA A 215 26.77 21.53 -6.48
CA ALA A 215 25.43 22.04 -6.73
C ALA A 215 25.07 22.13 -8.22
N GLU A 216 25.98 22.59 -9.08
CA GLU A 216 25.70 22.72 -10.52
C GLU A 216 25.46 21.35 -11.18
N GLU A 217 26.28 20.35 -10.85
CA GLU A 217 26.12 19.00 -11.35
C GLU A 217 24.86 18.33 -10.80
N ALA A 218 24.51 18.60 -9.54
CA ALA A 218 23.26 18.14 -8.94
C ALA A 218 22.03 18.73 -9.65
N LEU A 219 22.02 20.04 -9.91
CA LEU A 219 20.94 20.72 -10.63
C LEU A 219 20.78 20.16 -12.04
N ARG A 220 21.88 19.98 -12.77
CA ARG A 220 21.84 19.39 -14.11
C ARG A 220 21.28 17.96 -14.08
N ALA A 221 21.74 17.14 -13.15
CA ALA A 221 21.28 15.75 -13.03
C ALA A 221 19.80 15.66 -12.62
N PHE A 222 19.32 16.50 -11.70
CA PHE A 222 17.90 16.55 -11.34
C PHE A 222 17.03 17.14 -12.45
N ALA A 223 17.53 18.10 -13.22
CA ALA A 223 16.81 18.61 -14.40
C ALA A 223 16.67 17.52 -15.49
N GLU A 224 17.70 16.68 -15.68
CA GLU A 224 17.61 15.50 -16.54
C GLU A 224 16.58 14.48 -16.02
N ASP A 225 16.53 14.24 -14.71
CA ASP A 225 15.50 13.38 -14.08
C ASP A 225 14.09 13.91 -14.38
N VAL A 226 13.83 15.19 -14.11
CA VAL A 226 12.55 15.85 -14.43
C VAL A 226 12.22 15.73 -15.91
N TYR A 227 13.19 15.95 -16.80
CA TYR A 227 12.99 15.86 -18.25
C TYR A 227 12.56 14.45 -18.68
N TYR A 228 13.27 13.41 -18.25
CA TYR A 228 12.94 12.03 -18.64
C TYR A 228 11.64 11.54 -17.99
N CYS A 229 11.38 11.90 -16.73
CA CYS A 229 10.07 11.66 -16.10
C CYS A 229 8.94 12.37 -16.86
N SER A 230 9.16 13.60 -17.31
CA SER A 230 8.16 14.37 -18.06
C SER A 230 7.87 13.78 -19.43
N ILE A 231 8.86 13.17 -20.10
CA ILE A 231 8.63 12.43 -21.35
C ILE A 231 7.76 11.20 -21.11
N GLU A 232 8.04 10.47 -20.04
CA GLU A 232 7.37 9.19 -19.77
C GLU A 232 5.93 9.38 -19.25
N TYR A 233 5.74 10.32 -18.32
CA TYR A 233 4.51 10.45 -17.55
C TYR A 233 3.80 11.79 -17.77
N GLY A 234 4.55 12.81 -18.21
CA GLY A 234 4.08 14.19 -18.29
C GLY A 234 4.65 15.08 -17.19
N PRO A 235 4.78 16.40 -17.43
CA PRO A 235 5.40 17.32 -16.48
C PRO A 235 4.55 17.61 -15.24
N GLN A 236 3.26 17.28 -15.27
CA GLN A 236 2.31 17.47 -14.16
C GLN A 236 1.93 16.15 -13.47
N ASP A 237 2.61 15.05 -13.78
CA ASP A 237 2.36 13.76 -13.14
C ASP A 237 3.02 13.68 -11.76
N ALA A 238 2.35 13.03 -10.80
CA ALA A 238 2.84 12.80 -9.44
C ALA A 238 4.26 12.20 -9.39
N ARG A 239 4.61 11.33 -10.35
CA ARG A 239 5.93 10.67 -10.44
C ARG A 239 7.05 11.64 -10.83
N THR A 240 6.73 12.78 -11.43
CA THR A 240 7.70 13.83 -11.79
C THR A 240 7.98 14.76 -10.60
N SER A 241 7.09 14.82 -9.60
CA SER A 241 7.17 15.74 -8.46
C SER A 241 8.48 15.62 -7.66
N LEU A 242 8.99 14.41 -7.47
CA LEU A 242 10.24 14.19 -6.72
C LEU A 242 11.44 14.89 -7.36
N GLY A 243 11.50 14.97 -8.69
CA GLY A 243 12.56 15.68 -9.39
C GLY A 243 12.51 17.19 -9.14
N TYR A 244 11.31 17.80 -9.18
CA TYR A 244 11.12 19.21 -8.83
C TYR A 244 11.47 19.49 -7.36
N TYR A 245 11.07 18.61 -6.45
CA TYR A 245 11.43 18.75 -5.04
C TYR A 245 12.96 18.72 -4.84
N ASN A 246 13.65 17.78 -5.46
CA ASN A 246 15.11 17.71 -5.38
C ASN A 246 15.80 18.96 -5.94
N LEU A 247 15.31 19.50 -7.07
CA LEU A 247 15.76 20.80 -7.59
C LEU A 247 15.54 21.91 -6.56
N ALA A 248 14.36 21.98 -5.95
CA ALA A 248 14.03 22.99 -4.94
C ALA A 248 15.01 22.94 -3.76
N LYS A 249 15.35 21.74 -3.27
CA LYS A 249 16.30 21.57 -2.16
C LYS A 249 17.71 22.04 -2.51
N VAL A 250 18.20 21.73 -3.70
CA VAL A 250 19.53 22.20 -4.13
C VAL A 250 19.52 23.73 -4.29
N LEU A 251 18.52 24.30 -4.95
CA LEU A 251 18.38 25.76 -5.13
C LEU A 251 18.25 26.49 -3.79
N GLN A 252 17.51 25.92 -2.83
CA GLN A 252 17.42 26.46 -1.47
C GLN A 252 18.81 26.48 -0.81
N SER A 253 19.57 25.40 -0.93
CA SER A 253 20.91 25.31 -0.33
C SER A 253 21.94 26.26 -0.96
N THR A 254 21.75 26.65 -2.22
CA THR A 254 22.62 27.62 -2.92
C THR A 254 22.14 29.06 -2.77
N GLY A 255 21.01 29.31 -2.11
CA GLY A 255 20.42 30.65 -1.94
C GLY A 255 19.62 31.16 -3.14
N GLU A 256 19.33 30.32 -4.12
CA GLU A 256 18.50 30.64 -5.29
C GLU A 256 17.01 30.56 -4.95
N VAL A 257 16.56 31.47 -4.09
CA VAL A 257 15.23 31.43 -3.44
C VAL A 257 14.08 31.37 -4.45
N GLN A 258 14.12 32.19 -5.51
CA GLN A 258 13.03 32.24 -6.50
C GLN A 258 12.90 30.92 -7.27
N GLY A 259 14.03 30.33 -7.68
CA GLY A 259 14.02 29.03 -8.33
C GLY A 259 13.53 27.91 -7.42
N ALA A 260 13.92 27.94 -6.14
CA ALA A 260 13.44 26.99 -5.14
C ALA A 260 11.92 27.06 -4.96
N LEU A 261 11.37 28.28 -4.88
CA LEU A 261 9.92 28.51 -4.80
C LEU A 261 9.20 28.02 -6.05
N SER A 262 9.67 28.36 -7.25
CA SER A 262 9.02 27.87 -8.50
C SER A 262 8.99 26.34 -8.60
N CYS A 263 10.05 25.67 -8.16
CA CYS A 263 10.08 24.21 -8.11
C CYS A 263 9.10 23.67 -7.05
N ALA A 264 9.04 24.30 -5.87
CA ALA A 264 8.08 23.95 -4.84
C ALA A 264 6.61 24.16 -5.28
N ASP A 265 6.35 25.20 -6.08
CA ASP A 265 5.05 25.48 -6.69
C ASP A 265 4.58 24.33 -7.58
N MET A 266 5.49 23.79 -8.41
CA MET A 266 5.19 22.61 -9.21
C MET A 266 4.82 21.40 -8.35
N VAL A 267 5.59 21.12 -7.29
CA VAL A 267 5.31 19.98 -6.40
C VAL A 267 3.94 20.12 -5.75
N VAL A 268 3.66 21.29 -5.16
CA VAL A 268 2.38 21.53 -4.47
C VAL A 268 1.21 21.52 -5.46
N SER A 269 1.37 22.07 -6.66
CA SER A 269 0.34 22.05 -7.69
C SER A 269 -0.03 20.63 -8.10
N ILE A 270 0.97 19.79 -8.41
CA ILE A 270 0.79 18.39 -8.79
C ILE A 270 0.04 17.63 -7.69
N TRP A 271 0.53 17.70 -6.46
CA TRP A 271 -0.06 16.97 -5.35
C TRP A 271 -1.43 17.52 -4.92
N SER A 272 -1.65 18.83 -4.98
CA SER A 272 -2.97 19.41 -4.70
C SER A 272 -4.02 18.88 -5.68
N SER A 273 -3.70 18.78 -6.96
CA SER A 273 -4.58 18.21 -7.98
C SER A 273 -4.86 16.72 -7.72
N CYS A 274 -3.81 15.92 -7.50
CA CYS A 274 -3.95 14.48 -7.22
C CYS A 274 -4.77 14.20 -5.96
N LEU A 275 -4.47 14.90 -4.85
CA LEU A 275 -5.10 14.66 -3.56
C LEU A 275 -6.51 15.24 -3.48
N SER A 276 -6.79 16.39 -4.12
CA SER A 276 -8.17 16.90 -4.20
C SER A 276 -9.06 15.96 -4.99
N ARG A 277 -8.51 15.32 -6.03
CA ARG A 277 -9.24 14.30 -6.80
C ARG A 277 -9.53 13.05 -5.98
N SER A 278 -8.52 12.53 -5.30
CA SER A 278 -8.58 11.30 -4.52
C SER A 278 -9.44 11.45 -3.26
N VAL A 279 -9.21 12.50 -2.46
CA VAL A 279 -9.84 12.70 -1.15
C VAL A 279 -11.19 13.43 -1.26
N LEU A 280 -11.28 14.46 -2.11
CA LEU A 280 -12.45 15.35 -2.17
C LEU A 280 -13.37 15.08 -3.36
N GLY A 281 -12.93 14.24 -4.31
CA GLY A 281 -13.68 14.00 -5.54
C GLY A 281 -13.75 15.23 -6.46
N LEU A 282 -12.76 16.12 -6.41
CA LEU A 282 -12.75 17.39 -7.16
C LEU A 282 -11.77 17.39 -8.33
N GLN A 283 -12.12 18.17 -9.36
CA GLN A 283 -11.26 18.57 -10.46
C GLN A 283 -10.43 19.80 -10.08
N GLU A 284 -9.44 20.16 -10.91
CA GLU A 284 -8.58 21.35 -10.70
C GLU A 284 -9.38 22.66 -10.64
N ASP A 285 -10.45 22.76 -11.42
CA ASP A 285 -11.35 23.91 -11.44
C ASP A 285 -12.32 23.95 -10.23
N GLY A 286 -12.20 22.98 -9.31
CA GLY A 286 -13.04 22.85 -8.12
C GLY A 286 -14.43 22.26 -8.38
N GLN A 287 -14.70 21.78 -9.59
CA GLN A 287 -15.94 21.06 -9.91
C GLN A 287 -15.86 19.60 -9.45
N PRO A 288 -17.00 18.95 -9.13
CA PRO A 288 -17.01 17.52 -8.86
C PRO A 288 -16.52 16.70 -10.06
N LEU A 289 -15.82 15.61 -9.80
CA LEU A 289 -15.40 14.66 -10.82
C LEU A 289 -16.62 14.05 -11.53
N PRO A 290 -16.52 13.79 -12.85
CA PRO A 290 -17.55 13.05 -13.55
C PRO A 290 -17.63 11.60 -13.03
N PRO A 291 -18.80 10.96 -13.10
CA PRO A 291 -18.97 9.57 -12.72
C PRO A 291 -17.96 8.67 -13.46
N GLY A 292 -17.27 7.79 -12.72
CA GLY A 292 -16.28 6.86 -13.28
C GLY A 292 -14.89 7.46 -13.54
N ALA A 293 -14.62 8.71 -13.14
CA ALA A 293 -13.27 9.25 -13.19
C ALA A 293 -12.35 8.51 -12.19
N PRO A 294 -11.08 8.27 -12.56
CA PRO A 294 -10.13 7.62 -11.66
C PRO A 294 -9.83 8.53 -10.45
N THR A 295 -10.06 8.00 -9.26
CA THR A 295 -9.77 8.64 -7.97
C THR A 295 -8.57 8.02 -7.26
N GLU A 296 -8.11 6.85 -7.68
CA GLU A 296 -7.00 6.14 -7.05
C GLU A 296 -5.67 6.86 -7.27
N LEU A 297 -4.92 7.04 -6.18
CA LEU A 297 -3.55 7.54 -6.27
C LEU A 297 -2.64 6.46 -6.81
N LEU A 298 -1.81 6.83 -7.79
CA LEU A 298 -0.80 5.95 -8.38
C LEU A 298 0.46 5.81 -7.51
N VAL A 299 0.31 5.89 -6.19
CA VAL A 299 1.39 5.75 -5.21
C VAL A 299 0.94 4.87 -4.04
N GLY A 300 1.86 4.05 -3.53
CA GLY A 300 1.58 3.21 -2.37
C GLY A 300 1.63 4.00 -1.06
N ARG A 301 1.07 3.43 0.03
CA ARG A 301 1.02 4.06 1.36
C ARG A 301 2.38 4.60 1.84
N LEU A 302 3.47 3.84 1.66
CA LEU A 302 4.81 4.28 2.06
C LEU A 302 5.29 5.51 1.28
N GLN A 303 5.03 5.56 -0.03
CA GLN A 303 5.37 6.72 -0.86
C GLN A 303 4.53 7.93 -0.47
N LEU A 304 3.27 7.72 -0.10
CA LEU A 304 2.40 8.81 0.36
C LEU A 304 2.87 9.41 1.69
N VAL A 305 3.49 8.62 2.57
CA VAL A 305 4.18 9.15 3.78
C VAL A 305 5.32 10.09 3.38
N GLU A 306 6.19 9.67 2.44
CA GLU A 306 7.29 10.51 1.93
C GLU A 306 6.76 11.80 1.30
N VAL A 307 5.62 11.74 0.61
CA VAL A 307 4.95 12.90 0.00
C VAL A 307 4.42 13.86 1.07
N ALA A 308 3.81 13.35 2.14
CA ALA A 308 3.35 14.19 3.25
C ALA A 308 4.54 14.93 3.89
N GLU A 309 5.66 14.24 4.14
CA GLU A 309 6.89 14.85 4.66
C GLU A 309 7.48 15.89 3.69
N MET A 310 7.49 15.60 2.39
CA MET A 310 7.92 16.51 1.34
C MET A 310 7.10 17.80 1.33
N LEU A 311 5.77 17.70 1.42
CA LEU A 311 4.87 18.85 1.44
C LEU A 311 5.04 19.67 2.72
N GLN A 312 5.26 19.02 3.87
CA GLN A 312 5.59 19.70 5.13
C GLN A 312 6.94 20.43 5.07
N ASP A 313 7.96 19.86 4.40
CA ASP A 313 9.23 20.55 4.17
C ASP A 313 9.05 21.77 3.25
N ILE A 314 8.21 21.65 2.21
CA ILE A 314 7.85 22.78 1.35
C ILE A 314 7.12 23.88 2.13
N CYS A 315 6.26 23.54 3.10
CA CYS A 315 5.63 24.52 3.98
C CYS A 315 6.70 25.38 4.68
N LYS A 316 7.71 24.73 5.27
CA LYS A 316 8.83 25.41 5.95
C LYS A 316 9.63 26.27 4.98
N LEU A 317 9.99 25.72 3.82
CA LEU A 317 10.72 26.44 2.77
C LEU A 317 9.99 27.73 2.36
N ARG A 318 8.68 27.65 2.11
CA ARG A 318 7.87 28.82 1.76
C ARG A 318 7.73 29.80 2.90
N ALA A 319 7.53 29.32 4.13
CA ALA A 319 7.40 30.18 5.29
C ALA A 319 8.69 30.97 5.58
N ASP A 320 9.85 30.34 5.39
CA ASP A 320 11.16 30.98 5.55
C ASP A 320 11.42 32.03 4.44
N ALA A 321 11.00 31.74 3.20
CA ALA A 321 11.25 32.61 2.05
C ALA A 321 10.26 33.77 1.89
N LEU A 322 8.97 33.53 2.17
CA LEU A 322 7.86 34.45 1.91
C LEU A 322 7.24 35.04 3.19
N GLY A 323 7.54 34.44 4.34
CA GLY A 323 6.92 34.75 5.63
C GLY A 323 5.77 33.81 5.98
N GLN A 324 5.58 33.59 7.28
CA GLN A 324 4.60 32.64 7.85
C GLN A 324 3.14 32.90 7.44
N GLN A 325 2.80 34.14 7.07
CA GLN A 325 1.44 34.55 6.71
C GLN A 325 1.14 34.48 5.21
N HIS A 326 2.10 34.03 4.39
CA HIS A 326 1.93 34.01 2.93
C HIS A 326 0.90 32.94 2.48
N PRO A 327 -0.03 33.24 1.54
CA PRO A 327 -1.05 32.29 1.09
C PRO A 327 -0.47 30.98 0.52
N ASP A 328 0.71 31.01 -0.10
CA ASP A 328 1.35 29.80 -0.63
C ASP A 328 1.77 28.82 0.48
N VAL A 329 2.02 29.30 1.69
CA VAL A 329 2.27 28.43 2.86
C VAL A 329 0.99 27.65 3.18
N ALA A 330 -0.17 28.30 3.11
CA ALA A 330 -1.46 27.63 3.33
C ALA A 330 -1.80 26.58 2.26
N ALA A 331 -1.42 26.82 0.99
CA ALA A 331 -1.60 25.83 -0.07
C ALA A 331 -0.79 24.55 0.20
N ALA A 332 0.46 24.69 0.67
CA ALA A 332 1.28 23.55 1.03
C ALA A 332 0.72 22.79 2.25
N HIS A 333 0.26 23.51 3.28
CA HIS A 333 -0.42 22.91 4.44
C HIS A 333 -1.68 22.14 4.02
N THR A 334 -2.45 22.69 3.07
CA THR A 334 -3.67 22.03 2.56
C THR A 334 -3.33 20.71 1.87
N ALA A 335 -2.32 20.71 0.99
CA ALA A 335 -1.87 19.50 0.32
C ALA A 335 -1.32 18.46 1.32
N ALA A 336 -0.52 18.89 2.32
CA ALA A 336 -0.02 18.00 3.37
C ALA A 336 -1.16 17.38 4.19
N GLY A 337 -2.16 18.20 4.57
CA GLY A 337 -3.34 17.73 5.29
C GLY A 337 -4.16 16.71 4.51
N LEU A 338 -4.35 16.91 3.20
CA LEU A 338 -5.02 15.92 2.35
C LEU A 338 -4.22 14.62 2.21
N ALA A 339 -2.89 14.70 2.09
CA ALA A 339 -2.03 13.50 2.05
C ALA A 339 -2.15 12.68 3.34
N LEU A 340 -2.20 13.35 4.50
CA LEU A 340 -2.38 12.72 5.81
C LEU A 340 -3.79 12.14 5.98
N ALA A 341 -4.82 12.82 5.47
CA ALA A 341 -6.19 12.30 5.48
C ALA A 341 -6.30 11.00 4.67
N GLU A 342 -5.67 10.95 3.50
CA GLU A 342 -5.60 9.77 2.66
C GLU A 342 -4.80 8.62 3.33
N LEU A 343 -3.78 8.94 4.12
CA LEU A 343 -3.06 7.98 4.96
C LEU A 343 -3.87 7.44 6.16
N GLY A 344 -5.01 8.08 6.46
CA GLY A 344 -5.84 7.82 7.64
C GLY A 344 -5.32 8.48 8.93
N ASP A 345 -4.33 9.36 8.85
CA ASP A 345 -3.75 10.09 9.98
C ASP A 345 -4.55 11.38 10.25
N SER A 346 -5.79 11.20 10.74
CA SER A 346 -6.75 12.28 10.95
C SER A 346 -6.25 13.38 11.89
N ASP A 347 -5.51 13.01 12.94
CA ASP A 347 -5.00 13.98 13.91
C ASP A 347 -4.00 14.95 13.27
N ARG A 348 -3.01 14.42 12.54
CA ARG A 348 -2.04 15.28 11.84
C ARG A 348 -2.69 15.99 10.65
N ALA A 349 -3.61 15.35 9.94
CA ALA A 349 -4.37 15.99 8.87
C ALA A 349 -5.11 17.24 9.37
N MET A 350 -5.83 17.13 10.50
CA MET A 350 -6.55 18.26 11.09
C MET A 350 -5.62 19.39 11.54
N GLN A 351 -4.44 19.07 12.08
CA GLN A 351 -3.45 20.09 12.46
C GLN A 351 -3.00 20.92 11.25
N GLU A 352 -2.65 20.25 10.15
CA GLU A 352 -2.23 20.91 8.90
C GLU A 352 -3.35 21.75 8.28
N LEU A 353 -4.58 21.21 8.23
CA LEU A 353 -5.73 21.91 7.66
C LEU A 353 -6.15 23.12 8.49
N GLN A 354 -6.09 23.03 9.83
CA GLN A 354 -6.36 24.17 10.71
C GLN A 354 -5.30 25.27 10.56
N ALA A 355 -4.03 24.89 10.39
CA ALA A 355 -2.97 25.84 10.08
C ALA A 355 -3.27 26.56 8.76
N ALA A 356 -3.57 25.84 7.68
CA ALA A 356 -3.97 26.42 6.39
C ALA A 356 -5.16 27.38 6.53
N LYS A 357 -6.22 26.97 7.23
CA LYS A 357 -7.43 27.77 7.46
C LYS A 357 -7.13 29.07 8.18
N SER A 358 -6.28 29.03 9.20
CA SER A 358 -5.91 30.20 9.99
C SER A 358 -5.20 31.26 9.16
N LEU A 359 -4.34 30.83 8.23
CA LEU A 359 -3.61 31.68 7.29
C LEU A 359 -4.55 32.27 6.24
N LEU A 360 -5.42 31.45 5.64
CA LEU A 360 -6.34 31.89 4.59
C LEU A 360 -7.41 32.88 5.10
N ARG A 361 -7.80 32.81 6.38
CA ARG A 361 -8.70 33.81 7.00
C ARG A 361 -8.07 35.20 7.10
N GLN A 362 -6.74 35.27 7.19
CA GLN A 362 -6.01 36.54 7.26
C GLN A 362 -5.73 37.11 5.86
N ALA A 363 -5.72 36.25 4.84
CA ALA A 363 -5.53 36.64 3.44
C ALA A 363 -6.82 37.17 2.79
N ALA A 364 -6.80 38.41 2.31
CA ALA A 364 -7.91 38.98 1.56
C ALA A 364 -8.09 38.26 0.20
N GLY A 365 -9.31 37.82 -0.13
CA GLY A 365 -9.64 37.23 -1.44
C GLY A 365 -9.54 35.71 -1.54
N ALA A 366 -9.11 35.01 -0.49
CA ALA A 366 -8.88 33.55 -0.50
C ALA A 366 -10.14 32.68 -0.28
N LYS A 367 -11.32 33.13 -0.72
CA LYS A 367 -12.60 32.46 -0.41
C LYS A 367 -12.67 31.02 -0.93
N GLN A 368 -12.21 30.78 -2.16
CA GLN A 368 -12.26 29.46 -2.78
C GLN A 368 -11.30 28.47 -2.09
N GLN A 369 -10.09 28.91 -1.78
CA GLN A 369 -9.11 28.13 -1.03
C GLN A 369 -9.63 27.80 0.38
N LEU A 370 -10.27 28.76 1.05
CA LEU A 370 -10.87 28.54 2.37
C LEU A 370 -12.00 27.51 2.31
N GLN A 371 -12.85 27.54 1.28
CA GLN A 371 -13.91 26.54 1.08
C GLN A 371 -13.34 25.14 0.85
N LEU A 372 -12.25 25.02 0.08
CA LEU A 372 -11.58 23.74 -0.15
C LEU A 372 -11.01 23.18 1.16
N VAL A 373 -10.35 24.02 1.97
CA VAL A 373 -9.85 23.61 3.30
C VAL A 373 -10.99 23.19 4.22
N GLU A 374 -12.12 23.89 4.22
CA GLU A 374 -13.30 23.51 5.03
C GLU A 374 -13.93 22.19 4.57
N GLN A 375 -13.88 21.86 3.28
CA GLN A 375 -14.31 20.55 2.77
C GLN A 375 -13.31 19.46 3.17
N ALA A 376 -12.01 19.75 3.06
CA ALA A 376 -10.95 18.85 3.48
C ALA A 376 -11.02 18.55 4.98
N GLU A 377 -11.28 19.54 5.84
CA GLU A 377 -11.48 19.33 7.28
C GLU A 377 -12.65 18.39 7.54
N LYS A 378 -13.77 18.52 6.83
CA LYS A 378 -14.93 17.62 7.01
C LYS A 378 -14.63 16.18 6.59
N GLN A 379 -13.74 15.97 5.63
CA GLN A 379 -13.32 14.63 5.19
C GLN A 379 -12.22 14.06 6.08
N ALA A 380 -11.33 14.92 6.59
CA ALA A 380 -10.21 14.56 7.45
C ALA A 380 -10.58 14.47 8.93
N GLU A 381 -11.72 15.06 9.33
CA GLU A 381 -12.29 14.97 10.66
C GLU A 381 -12.17 13.51 11.09
N PRO A 382 -11.44 13.22 12.18
CA PRO A 382 -11.40 11.87 12.68
C PRO A 382 -12.85 11.43 12.79
N MET A 383 -13.11 10.17 12.49
CA MET A 383 -14.40 9.57 12.77
C MET A 383 -14.59 9.43 14.30
N GLU A 384 -14.28 10.48 15.06
CA GLU A 384 -14.54 10.79 16.45
C GLU A 384 -16.06 10.89 16.73
N SER A 385 -16.79 9.95 16.13
CA SER A 385 -18.17 9.65 16.39
C SER A 385 -18.51 8.32 15.71
N PHE A 386 -17.82 7.23 16.04
CA PHE A 386 -18.52 5.94 16.14
C PHE A 386 -19.09 5.79 17.55
N ALA A 387 -18.26 5.99 18.59
CA ALA A 387 -18.70 5.99 20.00
C ALA A 387 -19.61 7.19 20.38
N ARG A 388 -19.35 8.39 19.85
CA ARG A 388 -20.21 9.57 20.10
C ARG A 388 -21.54 9.54 19.32
N HIS A 389 -21.63 8.83 18.18
CA HIS A 389 -22.85 8.79 17.36
C HIS A 389 -23.98 8.05 18.06
N PHE A 390 -23.64 6.96 18.76
CA PHE A 390 -24.60 6.15 19.51
C PHE A 390 -24.73 6.57 20.98
N ARG A 391 -23.76 7.35 21.51
CA ARG A 391 -23.65 7.68 22.95
C ARG A 391 -23.74 6.44 23.86
N GLN A 392 -23.31 5.27 23.39
CA GLN A 392 -23.41 3.98 24.11
C GLN A 392 -22.26 3.04 23.69
N GLU A 393 -21.71 2.30 24.65
CA GLU A 393 -20.65 1.28 24.44
C GLU A 393 -21.14 0.00 23.74
N SER A 394 -22.46 -0.16 23.66
CA SER A 394 -23.11 -1.28 22.95
C SER A 394 -24.43 -0.85 22.37
N ILE A 395 -24.78 -1.37 21.19
CA ILE A 395 -26.06 -1.11 20.53
C ILE A 395 -26.89 -2.40 20.60
N ALA A 396 -28.14 -2.30 21.07
CA ALA A 396 -29.06 -3.43 21.18
C ALA A 396 -30.22 -3.30 20.19
N ASP A 397 -30.74 -4.45 19.75
CA ASP A 397 -31.94 -4.59 18.91
C ASP A 397 -31.93 -3.79 17.58
N VAL A 398 -30.86 -3.94 16.78
CA VAL A 398 -30.70 -3.35 15.44
C VAL A 398 -30.69 -4.44 14.37
N ASP A 399 -31.30 -4.21 13.21
CA ASP A 399 -31.13 -5.11 12.06
C ASP A 399 -29.95 -4.63 11.19
N LEU A 400 -28.91 -5.45 11.04
CA LEU A 400 -27.76 -5.17 10.19
C LEU A 400 -28.01 -5.72 8.80
N VAL A 401 -27.97 -4.87 7.78
CA VAL A 401 -28.24 -5.23 6.40
C VAL A 401 -26.96 -5.04 5.59
N ILE A 402 -26.44 -6.12 5.02
CA ILE A 402 -25.27 -6.07 4.13
C ILE A 402 -25.77 -5.87 2.70
N ARG A 403 -25.19 -4.89 2.00
CA ARG A 403 -25.50 -4.57 0.60
C ARG A 403 -24.23 -4.55 -0.22
N ALA A 404 -24.30 -5.00 -1.47
CA ALA A 404 -23.22 -4.80 -2.44
C ALA A 404 -23.51 -3.60 -3.35
N SER A 405 -22.48 -2.81 -3.65
CA SER A 405 -22.52 -1.88 -4.78
C SER A 405 -22.50 -2.66 -6.09
N GLY A 406 -23.59 -2.67 -6.86
CA GLY A 406 -23.63 -3.40 -8.12
C GLY A 406 -22.74 -2.76 -9.19
N THR A 407 -21.72 -3.48 -9.66
CA THR A 407 -21.19 -3.31 -11.03
C THR A 407 -22.07 -4.11 -11.98
N SER A 408 -22.68 -3.44 -12.96
CA SER A 408 -23.64 -4.03 -13.90
C SER A 408 -22.99 -4.93 -14.94
N GLU A 409 -22.42 -6.08 -14.56
CA GLU A 409 -21.89 -7.07 -15.52
C GLU A 409 -22.46 -8.49 -15.40
N ASP A 410 -23.27 -8.84 -14.39
CA ASP A 410 -23.85 -10.20 -14.25
C ASP A 410 -25.38 -10.24 -14.28
N ALA A 411 -25.99 -9.65 -15.32
CA ALA A 411 -27.42 -9.87 -15.61
C ALA A 411 -27.60 -11.14 -16.47
N ALA A 412 -27.78 -12.29 -15.82
CA ALA A 412 -28.26 -13.51 -16.47
C ALA A 412 -29.72 -13.33 -17.00
N PRO A 413 -30.13 -14.01 -18.09
CA PRO A 413 -31.42 -13.75 -18.73
C PRO A 413 -32.60 -14.29 -17.91
N GLU A 414 -33.65 -13.48 -17.78
CA GLU A 414 -34.87 -13.77 -17.04
C GLU A 414 -35.55 -15.11 -17.41
N PRO A 415 -36.11 -15.85 -16.43
CA PRO A 415 -36.95 -17.00 -16.73
C PRO A 415 -38.34 -16.57 -17.23
N LYS A 416 -38.82 -17.26 -18.27
CA LYS A 416 -40.11 -17.03 -18.94
C LYS A 416 -41.29 -17.02 -17.97
N ARG A 417 -42.07 -15.93 -18.04
CA ARG A 417 -43.40 -15.74 -17.43
C ARG A 417 -44.35 -16.92 -17.71
N ALA A 418 -44.89 -17.52 -16.65
CA ALA A 418 -46.15 -18.26 -16.69
C ALA A 418 -47.29 -17.33 -16.23
N ARG A 419 -48.38 -17.33 -17.01
CA ARG A 419 -49.59 -16.51 -16.81
C ARG A 419 -50.34 -16.88 -15.52
N GLY A 420 -50.76 -15.87 -14.75
CA GLY A 420 -51.81 -16.04 -13.73
C GLY A 420 -52.01 -14.84 -12.79
N SER A 421 -53.04 -14.04 -13.09
CA SER A 421 -53.82 -13.14 -12.19
C SER A 421 -53.13 -12.12 -11.27
N ALA A 422 -53.17 -10.86 -11.73
CA ALA A 422 -53.60 -9.63 -11.04
C ALA A 422 -53.41 -9.46 -9.51
N SER A 423 -52.61 -8.47 -9.11
CA SER A 423 -53.10 -7.19 -8.56
C SER A 423 -51.94 -6.19 -8.45
N ALA A 424 -52.18 -4.95 -8.88
CA ALA A 424 -51.20 -3.89 -8.92
C ALA A 424 -51.13 -3.12 -7.58
N ALA A 425 -49.92 -2.87 -7.12
CA ALA A 425 -49.58 -1.68 -6.32
C ALA A 425 -48.20 -1.22 -6.78
N ALA A 426 -48.18 -0.16 -7.58
CA ALA A 426 -46.97 0.54 -7.98
C ALA A 426 -46.54 1.49 -6.87
N ALA A 427 -45.27 1.44 -6.48
CA ALA A 427 -44.60 2.50 -5.71
C ALA A 427 -43.09 2.51 -6.04
N ASP A 428 -42.66 3.63 -6.60
CA ASP A 428 -41.33 4.27 -6.56
C ASP A 428 -40.06 3.43 -6.82
N THR A 429 -39.70 3.36 -8.10
CA THR A 429 -38.32 3.12 -8.58
C THR A 429 -37.56 4.45 -8.67
N ALA A 430 -36.68 4.74 -7.70
CA ALA A 430 -35.59 5.72 -7.82
C ALA A 430 -34.57 5.64 -6.65
N ALA A 431 -33.68 4.67 -6.66
CA ALA A 431 -32.38 4.69 -5.94
C ALA A 431 -31.49 3.59 -6.56
N GLY A 432 -30.19 3.86 -6.76
CA GLY A 432 -29.27 2.97 -7.47
C GLY A 432 -29.28 1.53 -6.94
N ASP A 433 -29.19 0.56 -7.86
CA ASP A 433 -29.26 -0.88 -7.61
C ASP A 433 -28.14 -1.34 -6.65
N GLN A 434 -28.41 -1.28 -5.35
CA GLN A 434 -27.61 -1.94 -4.31
C GLN A 434 -28.27 -3.27 -4.00
N LEU A 435 -27.61 -4.38 -4.36
CA LEU A 435 -28.13 -5.71 -4.11
C LEU A 435 -28.01 -6.00 -2.60
N GLN A 436 -29.15 -6.22 -1.93
CA GLN A 436 -29.15 -6.64 -0.53
C GLN A 436 -28.72 -8.11 -0.43
N LEU A 437 -27.64 -8.35 0.29
CA LEU A 437 -26.98 -9.66 0.38
C LEU A 437 -27.38 -10.44 1.64
N ALA A 438 -27.48 -9.75 2.78
CA ALA A 438 -27.82 -10.40 4.06
C ALA A 438 -28.54 -9.44 5.02
N VAL A 439 -29.34 -10.01 5.93
CA VAL A 439 -29.94 -9.30 7.08
C VAL A 439 -29.68 -10.10 8.34
N LEU A 440 -29.05 -9.46 9.33
CA LEU A 440 -28.64 -10.07 10.58
C LEU A 440 -29.30 -9.30 11.73
N PRO A 441 -30.31 -9.89 12.41
CA PRO A 441 -30.94 -9.26 13.56
C PRO A 441 -29.98 -9.26 14.75
N ALA A 442 -29.58 -8.06 15.18
CA ALA A 442 -28.58 -7.86 16.22
C ALA A 442 -29.15 -7.47 17.57
N HIS A 443 -29.04 -8.40 18.51
CA HIS A 443 -29.52 -8.23 19.88
C HIS A 443 -28.55 -7.42 20.75
N LYS A 444 -27.24 -7.52 20.51
CA LYS A 444 -26.21 -6.72 21.21
C LYS A 444 -24.90 -6.70 20.42
N ILE A 445 -24.45 -5.52 20.02
CA ILE A 445 -23.20 -5.28 19.29
C ILE A 445 -22.24 -4.53 20.21
N ILE A 446 -21.03 -5.05 20.38
CA ILE A 446 -19.92 -4.41 21.10
C ILE A 446 -18.99 -3.77 20.07
N LEU A 447 -18.79 -2.47 20.18
CA LEU A 447 -17.92 -1.72 19.28
C LEU A 447 -16.49 -1.73 19.86
N PHE A 448 -15.55 -2.36 19.14
CA PHE A 448 -14.14 -2.38 19.54
C PHE A 448 -13.40 -1.15 19.00
N ASN A 449 -12.56 -0.53 19.82
CA ASN A 449 -11.66 0.56 19.42
C ASN A 449 -10.40 0.03 18.71
N SER A 450 -10.55 -0.71 17.61
CA SER A 450 -9.40 -1.11 16.78
C SER A 450 -9.39 -0.34 15.47
N GLU A 451 -8.20 0.02 14.97
CA GLU A 451 -8.01 0.72 13.69
C GLU A 451 -8.75 0.04 12.52
N TYR A 452 -8.86 -1.29 12.55
CA TYR A 452 -9.61 -2.07 11.56
C TYR A 452 -11.12 -1.75 11.55
N PHE A 453 -11.74 -1.60 12.73
CA PHE A 453 -13.15 -1.26 12.86
C PHE A 453 -13.42 0.22 12.55
N GLU A 454 -12.46 1.10 12.84
CA GLU A 454 -12.51 2.51 12.45
C GLU A 454 -12.41 2.70 10.93
N ALA A 455 -11.64 1.86 10.24
CA ALA A 455 -11.61 1.82 8.78
C ALA A 455 -12.95 1.32 8.21
N GLN A 456 -13.49 0.22 8.76
CA GLN A 456 -14.73 -0.37 8.27
C GLN A 456 -15.97 0.51 8.55
N ALA A 457 -15.93 1.31 9.63
CA ALA A 457 -16.96 2.27 10.00
C ALA A 457 -17.37 3.22 8.85
N ARG A 458 -16.45 3.54 7.94
CA ARG A 458 -16.70 4.38 6.75
C ARG A 458 -17.75 3.78 5.80
N HIS A 459 -17.97 2.47 5.86
CA HIS A 459 -18.91 1.73 5.02
C HIS A 459 -20.30 1.56 5.64
N TRP A 460 -20.52 2.03 6.88
CA TRP A 460 -21.79 1.88 7.60
C TRP A 460 -22.67 3.14 7.48
N GLN A 461 -23.94 2.98 7.11
CA GLN A 461 -24.92 4.05 6.95
C GLN A 461 -26.23 3.75 7.70
N GLN A 462 -26.84 4.76 8.35
CA GLN A 462 -28.20 4.63 8.87
C GLN A 462 -29.23 4.80 7.74
N SER A 463 -30.33 4.04 7.79
CA SER A 463 -31.50 4.34 6.95
C SER A 463 -32.04 5.73 7.30
N SER A 464 -32.21 6.60 6.29
CA SER A 464 -32.72 7.96 6.47
C SER A 464 -34.21 8.03 6.84
N ASP A 465 -34.91 6.90 6.96
CA ASP A 465 -36.34 6.83 7.22
C ASP A 465 -36.68 6.62 8.71
N ALA A 466 -36.08 7.42 9.59
CA ALA A 466 -36.56 7.55 10.97
C ALA A 466 -37.38 8.85 11.09
N PRO A 467 -38.68 8.82 11.48
CA PRO A 467 -39.46 10.04 11.63
C PRO A 467 -38.85 10.92 12.74
N SER A 468 -38.52 12.15 12.38
CA SER A 468 -37.91 13.12 13.30
C SER A 468 -38.80 13.33 14.53
N ALA A 469 -38.33 12.94 15.71
CA ALA A 469 -39.02 13.20 16.96
C ALA A 469 -38.81 14.67 17.37
N THR A 470 -39.58 15.58 16.77
CA THR A 470 -39.83 16.89 17.37
C THR A 470 -41.33 17.18 17.41
N THR A 471 -41.81 17.45 18.64
CA THR A 471 -42.87 18.43 18.97
C THR A 471 -44.19 17.89 19.56
N LYS A 472 -44.42 18.36 20.81
CA LYS A 472 -45.68 18.58 21.55
C LYS A 472 -46.37 17.41 22.26
N LYS A 473 -46.08 17.35 23.58
CA LYS A 473 -46.99 16.95 24.67
C LYS A 473 -48.44 17.36 24.38
N ARG A 474 -49.32 16.39 24.19
CA ARG A 474 -50.76 16.50 24.47
C ARG A 474 -51.22 15.27 25.24
N ARG A 475 -51.74 15.52 26.45
CA ARG A 475 -52.32 14.50 27.34
C ARG A 475 -53.56 13.88 26.68
N GLY A 476 -53.63 12.56 26.64
CA GLY A 476 -54.88 11.84 26.32
C GLY A 476 -54.69 10.33 26.20
N ARG A 477 -55.22 9.61 27.20
CA ARG A 477 -55.77 8.24 27.25
C ARG A 477 -55.16 7.11 26.38
N ALA A 478 -54.85 6.00 27.07
CA ALA A 478 -54.43 4.71 26.53
C ALA A 478 -55.39 4.12 25.49
N ASP A 479 -54.85 3.63 24.37
CA ASP A 479 -54.97 2.22 23.94
C ASP A 479 -54.01 1.89 22.76
N ASP A 480 -53.60 0.62 22.70
CA ASP A 480 -52.90 -0.12 21.64
C ASP A 480 -51.47 0.27 21.18
N SER A 481 -50.50 -0.47 21.73
CA SER A 481 -49.13 -0.59 21.25
C SER A 481 -49.02 -1.54 20.05
N MET A 482 -48.79 -1.00 18.86
CA MET A 482 -48.07 -1.69 17.78
C MET A 482 -46.56 -1.43 17.96
N PRO A 483 -45.68 -2.45 17.86
CA PRO A 483 -44.25 -2.24 18.08
C PRO A 483 -43.63 -1.54 16.87
N GLY A 484 -42.93 -0.43 17.13
CA GLY A 484 -42.04 0.18 16.15
C GLY A 484 -40.96 -0.82 15.73
N GLY A 485 -40.72 -0.94 14.42
CA GLY A 485 -39.71 -1.84 13.87
C GLY A 485 -38.32 -1.54 14.39
N ARG A 486 -37.45 -2.56 14.41
CA ARG A 486 -36.05 -2.42 14.83
C ARG A 486 -35.32 -1.42 13.90
N PRO A 487 -34.48 -0.53 14.45
CA PRO A 487 -33.64 0.34 13.64
C PRO A 487 -32.73 -0.49 12.72
N VAL A 488 -32.60 -0.06 11.46
CA VAL A 488 -31.85 -0.79 10.42
C VAL A 488 -30.56 -0.04 10.08
N MET A 489 -29.45 -0.76 10.02
CA MET A 489 -28.15 -0.26 9.58
C MET A 489 -27.69 -0.95 8.32
N HIS A 490 -27.05 -0.20 7.42
CA HIS A 490 -26.55 -0.72 6.16
C HIS A 490 -25.02 -0.77 6.19
N LEU A 491 -24.45 -1.94 5.91
CA LEU A 491 -23.04 -2.12 5.59
C LEU A 491 -22.92 -2.30 4.08
N THR A 492 -22.20 -1.40 3.42
CA THR A 492 -21.96 -1.50 1.97
C THR A 492 -20.61 -2.15 1.71
N ILE A 493 -20.60 -3.23 0.93
CA ILE A 493 -19.40 -3.91 0.45
C ILE A 493 -19.26 -3.74 -1.07
N ASP A 494 -18.05 -3.84 -1.58
CA ASP A 494 -17.77 -3.52 -2.99
C ASP A 494 -18.24 -4.64 -3.93
N SER A 495 -18.21 -5.89 -3.46
CA SER A 495 -18.66 -7.07 -4.22
C SER A 495 -19.28 -8.12 -3.30
N ALA A 496 -20.10 -9.01 -3.88
CA ALA A 496 -20.71 -10.12 -3.14
C ALA A 496 -19.68 -11.12 -2.59
N GLU A 497 -18.47 -11.18 -3.17
CA GLU A 497 -17.38 -12.04 -2.70
C GLU A 497 -16.83 -11.61 -1.33
N GLN A 498 -17.03 -10.35 -0.94
CA GLN A 498 -16.64 -9.82 0.37
C GLN A 498 -17.66 -10.16 1.48
N LEU A 499 -18.78 -10.81 1.15
CA LEU A 499 -19.83 -11.14 2.12
C LEU A 499 -19.32 -11.98 3.31
N PRO A 500 -18.51 -13.05 3.13
CA PRO A 500 -17.97 -13.81 4.26
C PRO A 500 -17.06 -12.98 5.17
N ALA A 501 -16.29 -12.05 4.58
CA ALA A 501 -15.47 -11.11 5.32
C ALA A 501 -16.34 -10.20 6.19
N ALA A 502 -17.36 -9.59 5.59
CA ALA A 502 -18.31 -8.73 6.30
C ALA A 502 -19.06 -9.47 7.43
N GLU A 503 -19.45 -10.72 7.21
CA GLU A 503 -20.09 -11.55 8.23
C GLU A 503 -19.16 -11.88 9.40
N ALA A 504 -17.88 -12.16 9.15
CA ALA A 504 -16.92 -12.41 10.23
C ALA A 504 -16.63 -11.16 11.04
N VAL A 505 -16.54 -9.99 10.40
CA VAL A 505 -16.42 -8.70 11.10
C VAL A 505 -17.61 -8.49 12.03
N ILE A 506 -18.82 -8.73 11.54
CA ILE A 506 -20.04 -8.65 12.36
C ILE A 506 -20.00 -9.68 13.49
N ALA A 507 -19.58 -10.91 13.24
CA ALA A 507 -19.45 -11.97 14.25
C ALA A 507 -18.47 -11.59 15.37
N VAL A 508 -17.34 -10.95 15.05
CA VAL A 508 -16.42 -10.40 16.06
C VAL A 508 -17.12 -9.33 16.90
N MET A 509 -17.94 -8.46 16.30
CA MET A 509 -18.69 -7.43 17.04
C MET A 509 -19.73 -8.02 18.02
N TYR A 510 -20.13 -9.29 17.88
CA TYR A 510 -20.92 -10.02 18.90
C TYR A 510 -20.07 -10.60 20.04
N GLY A 511 -18.76 -10.41 20.01
CA GLY A 511 -17.84 -10.99 20.97
C GLY A 511 -17.65 -12.50 20.77
N VAL A 512 -17.87 -13.02 19.55
CA VAL A 512 -17.53 -14.41 19.19
C VAL A 512 -16.01 -14.50 19.03
N PRO A 513 -15.28 -15.20 19.93
CA PRO A 513 -13.85 -15.40 19.77
C PRO A 513 -13.57 -16.19 18.49
N ASP A 514 -12.45 -15.92 17.82
CA ASP A 514 -11.92 -16.69 16.68
C ASP A 514 -12.72 -16.60 15.35
N ALA A 515 -13.74 -15.76 15.23
CA ALA A 515 -14.55 -15.65 13.99
C ALA A 515 -13.75 -15.19 12.74
N VAL A 516 -12.64 -14.47 12.93
CA VAL A 516 -11.73 -14.06 11.81
C VAL A 516 -10.74 -15.17 11.44
N SER A 517 -10.53 -16.15 12.32
CA SER A 517 -9.57 -17.25 12.06
C SER A 517 -10.06 -18.27 11.03
N SER A 518 -11.33 -18.18 10.61
CA SER A 518 -11.96 -19.05 9.61
C SER A 518 -12.15 -18.42 8.23
N LEU A 519 -11.65 -17.19 8.02
CA LEU A 519 -11.46 -16.56 6.71
C LEU A 519 -9.99 -16.70 6.29
#